data_AF-A0A928XXR5-F1
#
_entry.id   AF-A0A928XXR5-F1
#
_cell.length_a   1.000
_cell.length_b   1.000
_cell.length_c   1.000
_cell.angle_alpha   90.00
_cell.angle_beta   90.00
_cell.angle_gamma   90.00
#
_symmetry.space_group_name_H-M   'P 1'
#
loop_
_entity.id
_entity.type
_entity.pdbx_description
1 polymer ?
#
loop_
_entity_poly.entity_id
_entity_poly.type
_entity_poly.pdbx_seq_one_letter_code
_entity_poly.pdbx_strand_id
1 'polypeptide(L)'
;MKRLSLLLVLWLANCTAPAPKSPQLIPGDPSAPSQVTPQEAMSIAQRYTSHAWQPFAKNILHGADKAGVLVHTPDIGHEPQHERRGWWLPGQVNTGIPYKWGGFDDPASFDAAVADGLAAGDVSSPAKRRADNAGVSAQAAGVDCSGFVSRCLKLPRVHDTSQLPAVCTELPSARELQPGDLLNIPRRHVLLCAGWVDASREWLYYYETGGAPDYWKPGLKQAPLDALLALGYAPLRYKGMAHEVVPGGKQPREVLTRAAKSAAAVVTHPTIGEP
;
A
#
# COMPACT_ATOMS: atom_id res chain seq x y z
N MET A 1 19.78 42.18 61.82
CA MET A 1 19.43 41.06 60.92
C MET A 1 19.45 41.55 59.48
N LYS A 2 20.51 41.26 58.72
CA LYS A 2 20.57 41.53 57.27
C LYS A 2 20.98 40.21 56.60
N ARG A 3 20.06 39.60 55.85
CA ARG A 3 20.29 38.36 55.11
C ARG A 3 20.96 38.72 53.78
N LEU A 4 22.12 38.13 53.53
CA LEU A 4 22.83 38.19 52.25
C LEU A 4 22.29 37.04 51.39
N SER A 5 21.61 37.34 50.28
CA SER A 5 21.16 36.34 49.32
C SER A 5 22.23 36.15 48.25
N LEU A 6 22.80 34.94 48.19
CA LEU A 6 23.74 34.51 47.16
C LEU A 6 22.94 34.03 45.94
N LEU A 7 23.01 34.73 44.80
CA LEU A 7 22.45 34.25 43.54
C LEU A 7 23.46 33.30 42.86
N LEU A 8 23.09 32.04 42.75
CA LEU A 8 23.79 31.03 41.96
C LEU A 8 23.28 31.10 40.52
N VAL A 9 24.12 31.52 39.58
CA VAL A 9 23.81 31.51 38.14
C VAL A 9 24.18 30.14 37.57
N LEU A 10 23.17 29.31 37.28
CA LEU A 10 23.37 28.08 36.51
C LEU A 10 23.52 28.44 35.02
N TRP A 11 24.68 28.12 34.44
CA TRP A 11 24.89 28.09 33.00
C TRP A 11 24.30 26.79 32.43
N LEU A 12 23.18 26.90 31.72
CA LEU A 12 22.66 25.81 30.89
C LEU A 12 23.49 25.75 29.60
N ALA A 13 24.41 24.77 29.52
CA ALA A 13 25.10 24.44 28.29
C ALA A 13 24.08 23.82 27.31
N ASN A 14 23.66 24.61 26.33
CA ASN A 14 22.73 24.18 25.28
C ASN A 14 23.52 23.35 24.25
N CYS A 15 23.68 22.05 24.50
CA CYS A 15 24.21 21.11 23.51
C CYS A 15 23.14 20.83 22.45
N THR A 16 22.99 21.72 21.48
CA THR A 16 22.25 21.41 20.25
C THR A 16 23.07 20.43 19.41
N ALA A 17 22.77 19.14 19.53
CA ALA A 17 23.27 18.16 18.58
C ALA A 17 22.78 18.52 17.16
N PRO A 18 23.64 18.45 16.14
CA PRO A 18 23.21 18.71 14.77
C PRO A 18 22.12 17.71 14.38
N ALA A 19 21.03 18.21 13.79
CA ALA A 19 19.99 17.35 13.23
C ALA A 19 20.64 16.35 12.25
N PRO A 20 20.26 15.06 12.29
CA PRO A 20 20.83 14.07 11.39
C PRO A 20 20.61 14.53 9.94
N LYS A 21 21.70 14.66 9.18
CA LYS A 21 21.64 15.03 7.76
C LYS A 21 20.75 14.02 7.04
N SER A 22 19.76 14.51 6.30
CA SER A 22 18.98 13.67 5.39
C SER A 22 19.94 12.97 4.42
N PRO A 23 19.88 11.64 4.29
CA PRO A 23 20.75 10.92 3.37
C PRO A 23 20.47 11.37 1.93
N GLN A 24 21.55 11.44 1.15
CA GLN A 24 21.50 11.82 -0.24
C GLN A 24 20.97 10.63 -1.04
N LEU A 25 19.69 10.68 -1.42
CA LEU A 25 19.11 9.71 -2.35
C LEU A 25 19.59 10.00 -3.77
N ILE A 26 19.92 8.94 -4.52
CA ILE A 26 20.16 9.04 -5.95
C ILE A 26 18.78 8.99 -6.61
N PRO A 27 18.40 9.99 -7.45
CA PRO A 27 17.16 9.94 -8.22
C PRO A 27 17.05 8.67 -9.07
N GLY A 28 15.82 8.28 -9.39
CA GLY A 28 15.58 7.21 -10.35
C GLY A 28 15.98 7.60 -11.77
N ASP A 29 15.77 6.69 -12.70
CA ASP A 29 15.91 6.95 -14.13
C ASP A 29 15.02 8.13 -14.54
N PRO A 30 15.57 9.23 -15.09
CA PRO A 30 14.80 10.39 -15.51
C PRO A 30 13.76 10.11 -16.60
N SER A 31 13.90 9.01 -17.34
CA SER A 31 12.95 8.56 -18.36
C SER A 31 11.77 7.75 -17.80
N ALA A 32 11.80 7.42 -16.51
CA ALA A 32 10.71 6.70 -15.86
C ALA A 32 9.41 7.54 -15.86
N PRO A 33 8.22 6.92 -15.88
CA PRO A 33 6.94 7.64 -15.94
C PRO A 33 6.68 8.65 -14.81
N SER A 34 7.36 8.48 -13.66
CA SER A 34 7.28 9.35 -12.50
C SER A 34 8.57 9.23 -11.68
N GLN A 35 8.78 10.19 -10.78
CA GLN A 35 9.84 10.13 -9.77
C GLN A 35 9.20 10.05 -8.38
N VAL A 36 9.71 9.15 -7.56
CA VAL A 36 9.20 8.90 -6.21
C VAL A 36 10.32 8.45 -5.29
N THR A 37 10.29 8.91 -4.04
CA THR A 37 11.17 8.42 -2.98
C THR A 37 10.50 7.30 -2.19
N PRO A 38 11.28 6.43 -1.51
CA PRO A 38 10.72 5.39 -0.64
C PRO A 38 9.78 5.96 0.44
N GLN A 39 10.14 7.13 1.02
CA GLN A 39 9.32 7.80 2.02
C GLN A 39 7.98 8.29 1.43
N GLU A 40 7.97 8.86 0.23
CA GLU A 40 6.73 9.26 -0.45
C GLU A 40 5.84 8.05 -0.74
N ALA A 41 6.41 6.96 -1.27
CA ALA A 41 5.65 5.75 -1.57
C ALA A 41 4.97 5.17 -0.33
N MET A 42 5.69 5.07 0.80
CA MET A 42 5.10 4.61 2.06
C MET A 42 4.07 5.59 2.63
N SER A 43 4.29 6.89 2.47
CA SER A 43 3.33 7.91 2.92
C SER A 43 2.03 7.85 2.10
N ILE A 44 2.12 7.57 0.80
CA ILE A 44 0.95 7.30 -0.05
C ILE A 44 0.26 6.02 0.42
N ALA A 45 0.99 4.91 0.58
CA ALA A 45 0.43 3.65 1.05
C ALA A 45 -0.32 3.81 2.38
N GLN A 46 0.29 4.50 3.36
CA GLN A 46 -0.33 4.80 4.64
C GLN A 46 -1.61 5.62 4.50
N ARG A 47 -1.62 6.65 3.64
CA ARG A 47 -2.84 7.44 3.39
C ARG A 47 -3.99 6.59 2.89
N TYR A 48 -3.74 5.62 2.02
CA TYR A 48 -4.78 4.71 1.53
C TYR A 48 -5.29 3.76 2.62
N THR A 49 -4.38 3.19 3.43
CA THR A 49 -4.73 2.30 4.54
C THR A 49 -5.48 3.03 5.64
N SER A 50 -5.16 4.29 5.92
CA SER A 50 -5.77 5.09 6.99
C SER A 50 -6.80 6.11 6.51
N HIS A 51 -7.21 6.06 5.23
CA HIS A 51 -8.16 7.04 4.69
C HIS A 51 -9.51 6.89 5.39
N ALA A 52 -9.98 7.95 6.02
CA ALA A 52 -11.26 7.97 6.72
C ALA A 52 -12.36 8.50 5.80
N TRP A 53 -13.46 7.76 5.67
CA TRP A 53 -14.55 8.09 4.77
C TRP A 53 -15.89 7.55 5.30
N GLN A 54 -17.01 8.12 4.86
CA GLN A 54 -18.34 7.74 5.35
C GLN A 54 -19.28 7.37 4.18
N PRO A 55 -19.52 6.07 3.92
CA PRO A 55 -20.53 5.63 2.95
C PRO A 55 -21.95 5.77 3.51
N PHE A 56 -22.93 5.71 2.62
CA PHE A 56 -24.34 5.53 2.95
C PHE A 56 -24.93 4.37 2.13
N ALA A 57 -26.20 4.03 2.37
CA ALA A 57 -26.90 2.97 1.63
C ALA A 57 -26.84 3.14 0.10
N LYS A 58 -26.79 4.39 -0.39
CA LYS A 58 -26.64 4.70 -1.82
C LYS A 58 -25.33 4.19 -2.44
N ASN A 59 -24.32 3.91 -1.62
CA ASN A 59 -23.00 3.45 -2.06
C ASN A 59 -22.87 1.91 -2.02
N ILE A 60 -23.95 1.19 -1.70
CA ILE A 60 -24.00 -0.28 -1.75
C ILE A 60 -24.50 -0.70 -3.14
N LEU A 61 -23.80 -1.66 -3.75
CA LEU A 61 -24.26 -2.29 -4.98
C LEU A 61 -23.93 -3.80 -4.95
N HIS A 62 -24.97 -4.61 -5.05
CA HIS A 62 -24.90 -6.06 -5.19
C HIS A 62 -25.78 -6.49 -6.37
N GLY A 63 -25.23 -6.44 -7.57
CA GLY A 63 -25.97 -6.66 -8.80
C GLY A 63 -25.32 -6.02 -10.00
N ALA A 64 -26.03 -6.02 -11.13
CA ALA A 64 -25.54 -5.37 -12.33
C ALA A 64 -25.60 -3.84 -12.20
N ASP A 65 -24.55 -3.17 -12.67
CA ASP A 65 -24.55 -1.74 -12.90
C ASP A 65 -25.35 -1.37 -14.17
N LYS A 66 -25.42 -0.09 -14.52
CA LYS A 66 -26.14 0.44 -15.71
C LYS A 66 -25.62 -0.13 -17.02
N ALA A 67 -24.38 -0.61 -17.07
CA ALA A 67 -23.78 -1.24 -18.25
C ALA A 67 -23.90 -2.78 -18.22
N GLY A 68 -24.54 -3.35 -17.20
CA GLY A 68 -24.69 -4.79 -17.03
C GLY A 68 -23.51 -5.47 -16.33
N VAL A 69 -22.51 -4.72 -15.84
CA VAL A 69 -21.36 -5.28 -15.13
C VAL A 69 -21.78 -5.64 -13.72
N LEU A 70 -21.57 -6.90 -13.32
CA LEU A 70 -21.85 -7.34 -11.95
C LEU A 70 -20.89 -6.66 -10.97
N VAL A 71 -21.44 -5.97 -9.98
CA VAL A 71 -20.71 -5.29 -8.90
C VAL A 71 -21.13 -5.86 -7.56
N HIS A 72 -20.14 -6.06 -6.69
CA HIS A 72 -20.36 -6.39 -5.29
C HIS A 72 -19.48 -5.51 -4.41
N THR A 73 -20.09 -4.60 -3.67
CA THR A 73 -19.40 -3.80 -2.66
C THR A 73 -18.95 -4.66 -1.48
N PRO A 74 -17.81 -4.35 -0.84
CA PRO A 74 -17.37 -5.06 0.37
C PRO A 74 -17.89 -4.40 1.66
N ASP A 75 -19.17 -4.05 1.68
CA ASP A 75 -19.87 -3.64 2.90
C ASP A 75 -20.16 -4.85 3.81
N ILE A 76 -20.62 -4.59 5.04
CA ILE A 76 -20.93 -5.67 5.98
C ILE A 76 -21.95 -6.71 5.50
N GLY A 77 -22.80 -6.40 4.51
CA GLY A 77 -23.73 -7.35 3.91
C GLY A 77 -23.07 -8.29 2.90
N HIS A 78 -21.79 -8.07 2.57
CA HIS A 78 -21.03 -8.91 1.67
C HIS A 78 -20.44 -10.14 2.39
N GLU A 79 -20.98 -11.33 2.09
CA GLU A 79 -20.63 -12.57 2.79
C GLU A 79 -19.92 -13.67 1.92
N PRO A 80 -18.86 -13.42 1.14
CA PRO A 80 -18.17 -14.53 0.48
C PRO A 80 -17.14 -15.20 1.41
N GLN A 81 -17.50 -16.33 2.05
CA GLN A 81 -16.65 -17.05 3.01
C GLN A 81 -16.24 -16.17 4.23
N HIS A 82 -16.14 -16.77 5.41
CA HIS A 82 -15.91 -15.99 6.64
C HIS A 82 -14.65 -15.10 6.57
N GLU A 83 -13.60 -15.57 5.89
CA GLU A 83 -12.32 -14.86 5.77
C GLU A 83 -12.36 -13.67 4.82
N ARG A 84 -13.32 -13.59 3.88
CA ARG A 84 -13.42 -12.51 2.89
C ARG A 84 -14.71 -11.72 3.00
N ARG A 85 -15.30 -11.69 4.19
CA ARG A 85 -16.44 -10.80 4.48
C ARG A 85 -16.08 -9.33 4.21
N GLY A 86 -17.06 -8.54 3.81
CA GLY A 86 -16.91 -7.09 3.78
C GLY A 86 -16.75 -6.51 5.20
N TRP A 87 -16.31 -5.26 5.29
CA TRP A 87 -16.04 -4.60 6.58
C TRP A 87 -16.77 -3.29 6.77
N TRP A 88 -17.08 -2.55 5.69
CA TRP A 88 -17.50 -1.18 5.87
C TRP A 88 -18.99 -1.07 6.19
N LEU A 89 -19.32 -0.16 7.11
CA LEU A 89 -20.68 0.07 7.62
C LEU A 89 -21.28 1.34 7.02
N PRO A 90 -22.46 1.28 6.38
CA PRO A 90 -23.14 2.49 5.93
C PRO A 90 -23.52 3.39 7.11
N GLY A 91 -23.38 4.70 6.93
CA GLY A 91 -23.66 5.71 7.94
C GLY A 91 -22.57 5.89 8.99
N GLN A 92 -21.48 5.13 8.95
CA GLN A 92 -20.35 5.25 9.89
C GLN A 92 -19.07 5.68 9.18
N VAL A 93 -18.15 6.30 9.93
CA VAL A 93 -16.80 6.54 9.43
C VAL A 93 -16.05 5.20 9.41
N ASN A 94 -15.56 4.84 8.23
CA ASN A 94 -14.76 3.65 7.97
C ASN A 94 -13.33 4.05 7.60
N THR A 95 -12.39 3.12 7.75
CA THR A 95 -10.97 3.36 7.47
C THR A 95 -10.42 2.39 6.45
N GLY A 96 -9.75 2.94 5.44
CA GLY A 96 -9.12 2.24 4.32
C GLY A 96 -9.95 2.35 3.05
N ILE A 97 -9.31 2.69 1.92
CA ILE A 97 -9.97 2.74 0.61
C ILE A 97 -10.38 1.31 0.20
N PRO A 98 -11.66 1.09 -0.19
CA PRO A 98 -12.12 -0.21 -0.66
C PRO A 98 -11.39 -0.72 -1.89
N TYR A 99 -11.26 -2.03 -1.97
CA TYR A 99 -10.84 -2.73 -3.16
C TYR A 99 -11.89 -2.55 -4.24
N LYS A 100 -11.44 -2.25 -5.45
CA LYS A 100 -12.26 -2.19 -6.66
C LYS A 100 -11.51 -2.88 -7.79
N TRP A 101 -12.11 -3.90 -8.40
CA TRP A 101 -11.59 -4.51 -9.62
C TRP A 101 -11.34 -3.46 -10.73
N GLY A 102 -10.12 -3.42 -11.26
CA GLY A 102 -9.70 -2.39 -12.23
C GLY A 102 -9.71 -0.98 -11.64
N GLY A 103 -9.51 -0.85 -10.33
CA GLY A 103 -9.61 0.41 -9.59
C GLY A 103 -8.27 1.15 -9.56
N PHE A 104 -8.31 2.47 -9.76
CA PHE A 104 -7.12 3.32 -9.75
C PHE A 104 -7.40 4.67 -9.09
N ASP A 105 -8.35 4.78 -8.17
CA ASP A 105 -8.66 6.05 -7.52
C ASP A 105 -7.53 6.56 -6.61
N ASP A 106 -7.45 7.89 -6.47
CA ASP A 106 -6.81 8.50 -5.31
C ASP A 106 -7.83 8.88 -4.25
N PRO A 107 -7.41 9.20 -3.01
CA PRO A 107 -8.36 9.47 -1.95
C PRO A 107 -9.37 10.57 -2.30
N ALA A 108 -8.95 11.60 -3.05
CA ALA A 108 -9.84 12.69 -3.42
C ALA A 108 -10.84 12.27 -4.51
N SER A 109 -10.39 11.54 -5.54
CA SER A 109 -11.31 11.01 -6.58
C SER A 109 -12.27 9.97 -6.01
N PHE A 110 -11.80 9.14 -5.09
CA PHE A 110 -12.62 8.19 -4.34
C PHE A 110 -13.71 8.90 -3.53
N ASP A 111 -13.35 9.90 -2.72
CA ASP A 111 -14.32 10.63 -1.89
C ASP A 111 -15.37 11.34 -2.75
N ALA A 112 -14.96 11.95 -3.86
CA ALA A 112 -15.88 12.58 -4.81
C ALA A 112 -16.87 11.56 -5.40
N ALA A 113 -16.38 10.40 -5.85
CA ALA A 113 -17.22 9.34 -6.39
C ALA A 113 -18.22 8.79 -5.37
N VAL A 114 -17.79 8.57 -4.12
CA VAL A 114 -18.68 8.14 -3.03
C VAL A 114 -19.73 9.22 -2.72
N ALA A 115 -19.33 10.49 -2.70
CA ALA A 115 -20.27 11.61 -2.51
C ALA A 115 -21.32 11.67 -3.63
N ASP A 116 -20.92 11.41 -4.87
CA ASP A 116 -21.79 11.34 -6.05
C ASP A 116 -22.68 10.08 -6.10
N GLY A 117 -22.49 9.15 -5.16
CA GLY A 117 -23.33 7.96 -5.01
C GLY A 117 -22.87 6.76 -5.82
N LEU A 118 -21.60 6.71 -6.26
CA LEU A 118 -21.03 5.49 -6.82
C LEU A 118 -20.87 4.42 -5.74
N ALA A 119 -20.82 3.16 -6.19
CA ALA A 119 -20.56 2.03 -5.33
C ALA A 119 -19.16 2.13 -4.69
N ALA A 120 -19.07 1.94 -3.38
CA ALA A 120 -17.79 2.02 -2.67
C ALA A 120 -17.11 0.65 -2.64
N GLY A 121 -16.24 0.41 -3.62
CA GLY A 121 -15.60 -0.87 -3.87
C GLY A 121 -16.36 -1.78 -4.81
N ASP A 122 -15.65 -2.79 -5.31
CA ASP A 122 -16.13 -3.79 -6.25
C ASP A 122 -15.22 -5.02 -6.17
N VAL A 123 -15.63 -6.04 -5.42
CA VAL A 123 -14.76 -7.17 -5.10
C VAL A 123 -14.39 -8.01 -6.31
N SER A 124 -13.19 -8.59 -6.29
CA SER A 124 -12.80 -9.63 -7.25
C SER A 124 -13.73 -10.84 -7.12
N SER A 125 -14.09 -11.42 -8.25
CA SER A 125 -14.85 -12.67 -8.33
C SER A 125 -14.34 -13.53 -9.49
N PRO A 126 -14.61 -14.84 -9.51
CA PRO A 126 -14.28 -15.68 -10.66
C PRO A 126 -14.87 -15.16 -11.97
N ALA A 127 -16.04 -14.53 -11.95
CA ALA A 127 -16.65 -13.94 -13.13
C ALA A 127 -15.85 -12.73 -13.64
N LYS A 128 -15.45 -11.82 -12.74
CA LYS A 128 -14.62 -10.65 -13.10
C LYS A 128 -13.26 -11.07 -13.64
N ARG A 129 -12.59 -12.01 -12.99
CA ARG A 129 -11.30 -12.53 -13.47
C ARG A 129 -11.39 -13.15 -14.87
N ARG A 130 -12.53 -13.74 -15.24
CA ARG A 130 -12.77 -14.23 -16.61
C ARG A 130 -13.09 -13.11 -17.60
N ALA A 131 -13.84 -12.11 -17.17
CA ALA A 131 -14.23 -10.96 -18.00
C ALA A 131 -13.09 -9.94 -18.18
N ASP A 132 -12.08 -9.98 -17.31
CA ASP A 132 -10.92 -9.09 -17.33
C ASP A 132 -11.35 -7.61 -17.34
N ASN A 133 -10.86 -6.80 -18.27
CA ASN A 133 -11.23 -5.39 -18.41
C ASN A 133 -12.74 -5.18 -18.68
N ALA A 134 -13.44 -6.15 -19.26
CA ALA A 134 -14.89 -6.05 -19.44
C ALA A 134 -15.67 -6.20 -18.11
N GLY A 135 -15.01 -6.69 -17.06
CA GLY A 135 -15.57 -6.79 -15.70
C GLY A 135 -15.38 -5.54 -14.84
N VAL A 136 -14.78 -4.48 -15.38
CA VAL A 136 -14.52 -3.22 -14.65
C VAL A 136 -15.73 -2.31 -14.73
N SER A 137 -16.34 -2.00 -13.57
CA SER A 137 -17.45 -1.06 -13.51
C SER A 137 -16.96 0.39 -13.46
N ALA A 138 -17.62 1.25 -14.25
CA ALA A 138 -17.47 2.71 -14.18
C ALA A 138 -18.35 3.34 -13.08
N GLN A 139 -19.18 2.54 -12.40
CA GLN A 139 -20.07 2.97 -11.32
C GLN A 139 -19.59 2.55 -9.93
N ALA A 140 -18.34 2.14 -9.81
CA ALA A 140 -17.69 1.81 -8.55
C ALA A 140 -16.39 2.61 -8.40
N ALA A 141 -15.99 2.89 -7.16
CA ALA A 141 -14.77 3.62 -6.81
C ALA A 141 -13.88 2.82 -5.85
N GLY A 142 -12.57 2.95 -5.98
CA GLY A 142 -11.57 2.26 -5.16
C GLY A 142 -10.29 1.91 -5.94
N VAL A 143 -9.51 0.98 -5.39
CA VAL A 143 -8.26 0.49 -6.00
C VAL A 143 -8.15 -1.02 -5.99
N ASP A 144 -7.59 -1.64 -7.02
CA ASP A 144 -7.12 -3.04 -6.93
C ASP A 144 -5.64 -3.10 -6.50
N CYS A 145 -5.03 -4.30 -6.50
CA CYS A 145 -3.65 -4.45 -6.06
C CYS A 145 -2.69 -3.62 -6.91
N SER A 146 -2.88 -3.63 -8.23
CA SER A 146 -2.00 -2.95 -9.18
C SER A 146 -2.25 -1.45 -9.26
N GLY A 147 -3.49 -1.02 -9.13
CA GLY A 147 -3.87 0.38 -9.05
C GLY A 147 -3.37 1.04 -7.77
N PHE A 148 -3.46 0.35 -6.64
CA PHE A 148 -2.87 0.79 -5.38
C PHE A 148 -1.35 0.97 -5.49
N VAL A 149 -0.63 -0.03 -6.01
CA VAL A 149 0.82 0.07 -6.22
C VAL A 149 1.18 1.17 -7.21
N SER A 150 0.44 1.29 -8.31
CA SER A 150 0.64 2.35 -9.30
C SER A 150 0.50 3.74 -8.69
N ARG A 151 -0.45 3.92 -7.76
CA ARG A 151 -0.63 5.18 -7.01
C ARG A 151 0.52 5.43 -6.04
N CYS A 152 1.01 4.41 -5.33
CA CYS A 152 2.19 4.53 -4.48
C CYS A 152 3.45 4.92 -5.26
N LEU A 153 3.56 4.48 -6.51
CA LEU A 153 4.63 4.85 -7.43
C LEU A 153 4.40 6.18 -8.15
N LYS A 154 3.28 6.88 -7.89
CA LYS A 154 2.86 8.14 -8.56
C LYS A 154 2.78 8.01 -10.08
N LEU A 155 2.45 6.82 -10.60
CA LEU A 155 2.32 6.61 -12.04
C LEU A 155 1.13 7.43 -12.56
N PRO A 156 1.21 8.00 -13.78
CA PRO A 156 0.13 8.82 -14.34
C PRO A 156 -1.11 8.02 -14.75
N ARG A 157 -0.95 6.69 -14.87
CA ARG A 157 -2.02 5.73 -15.15
C ARG A 157 -1.70 4.41 -14.46
N VAL A 158 -2.72 3.57 -14.29
CA VAL A 158 -2.54 2.19 -13.81
C VAL A 158 -1.57 1.44 -14.73
N HIS A 159 -0.62 0.75 -14.12
CA HIS A 159 0.13 -0.32 -14.72
C HIS A 159 -0.28 -1.61 -14.02
N ASP A 160 -0.98 -2.48 -14.74
CA ASP A 160 -1.39 -3.78 -14.19
C ASP A 160 -0.17 -4.67 -13.88
N THR A 161 -0.40 -5.79 -13.19
CA THR A 161 0.67 -6.73 -12.79
C THR A 161 1.49 -7.29 -13.95
N SER A 162 0.96 -7.27 -15.18
CA SER A 162 1.67 -7.66 -16.41
C SER A 162 2.45 -6.51 -17.02
N GLN A 163 2.04 -5.26 -16.78
CA GLN A 163 2.68 -4.04 -17.31
C GLN A 163 3.79 -3.51 -16.39
N LEU A 164 3.70 -3.74 -15.07
CA LEU A 164 4.70 -3.30 -14.10
C LEU A 164 6.15 -3.71 -14.45
N PRO A 165 6.43 -4.93 -14.95
CA PRO A 165 7.79 -5.30 -15.36
C PRO A 165 8.42 -4.37 -16.40
N ALA A 166 7.65 -3.75 -17.30
CA ALA A 166 8.19 -2.86 -18.34
C ALA A 166 8.81 -1.57 -17.76
N VAL A 167 8.28 -1.10 -16.62
CA VAL A 167 8.73 0.12 -15.93
C VAL A 167 9.63 -0.18 -14.73
N CYS A 168 10.00 -1.45 -14.54
CA CYS A 168 10.89 -1.90 -13.48
C CYS A 168 12.15 -2.58 -14.03
N THR A 169 13.12 -2.80 -13.15
CA THR A 169 14.25 -3.70 -13.35
C THR A 169 14.05 -4.88 -12.40
N GLU A 170 14.14 -6.11 -12.90
CA GLU A 170 14.11 -7.28 -12.03
C GLU A 170 15.41 -7.35 -11.20
N LEU A 171 15.26 -7.59 -9.90
CA LEU A 171 16.41 -7.71 -9.00
C LEU A 171 16.99 -9.12 -9.09
N PRO A 172 18.33 -9.26 -9.09
CA PRO A 172 18.98 -10.57 -9.12
C PRO A 172 18.70 -11.39 -7.86
N SER A 173 18.34 -10.73 -6.75
CA SER A 173 17.95 -11.38 -5.50
C SER A 173 16.88 -10.58 -4.78
N ALA A 174 15.85 -11.26 -4.27
CA ALA A 174 14.85 -10.64 -3.41
C ALA A 174 15.46 -10.15 -2.07
N ARG A 175 16.65 -10.61 -1.68
CA ARG A 175 17.38 -10.09 -0.50
C ARG A 175 17.93 -8.68 -0.71
N GLU A 176 17.84 -8.13 -1.92
CA GLU A 176 18.21 -6.75 -2.25
C GLU A 176 17.01 -5.79 -2.23
N LEU A 177 15.82 -6.27 -1.87
CA LEU A 177 14.64 -5.44 -1.73
C LEU A 177 14.90 -4.27 -0.77
N GLN A 178 14.45 -3.10 -1.18
CA GLN A 178 14.39 -1.86 -0.43
C GLN A 178 12.94 -1.38 -0.38
N PRO A 179 12.58 -0.51 0.58
CA PRO A 179 11.25 0.07 0.59
C PRO A 179 10.93 0.79 -0.73
N GLY A 180 9.76 0.53 -1.29
CA GLY A 180 9.35 1.00 -2.62
C GLY A 180 9.56 -0.01 -3.75
N ASP A 181 10.38 -1.05 -3.55
CA ASP A 181 10.45 -2.17 -4.49
C ASP A 181 9.16 -3.00 -4.45
N LEU A 182 8.98 -3.88 -5.44
CA LEU A 182 7.78 -4.69 -5.62
C LEU A 182 8.12 -6.18 -5.53
N LEU A 183 7.16 -6.95 -5.06
CA LEU A 183 7.09 -8.39 -5.34
C LEU A 183 5.87 -8.59 -6.24
N ASN A 184 6.08 -9.06 -7.46
CA ASN A 184 5.03 -9.13 -8.49
C ASN A 184 4.89 -10.53 -9.08
N ILE A 185 3.65 -10.98 -9.25
CA ILE A 185 3.27 -12.14 -10.07
C ILE A 185 2.44 -11.60 -11.24
N PRO A 186 2.96 -11.61 -12.49
CA PRO A 186 2.23 -11.13 -13.65
C PRO A 186 0.86 -11.79 -13.80
N ARG A 187 -0.15 -10.98 -14.15
CA ARG A 187 -1.58 -11.38 -14.29
C ARG A 187 -2.21 -11.93 -13.00
N ARG A 188 -1.59 -11.72 -11.83
CA ARG A 188 -2.01 -12.35 -10.58
C ARG A 188 -2.05 -11.42 -9.39
N HIS A 189 -0.92 -10.86 -8.95
CA HIS A 189 -0.89 -10.02 -7.74
C HIS A 189 0.40 -9.21 -7.62
N VAL A 190 0.37 -8.10 -6.87
CA VAL A 190 1.57 -7.32 -6.54
C VAL A 190 1.56 -6.83 -5.08
N LEU A 191 2.74 -6.84 -4.46
CA LEU A 191 3.01 -6.32 -3.13
C LEU A 191 4.00 -5.16 -3.23
N LEU A 192 3.82 -4.15 -2.37
CA LEU A 192 4.76 -3.04 -2.20
C LEU A 192 5.65 -3.30 -0.97
N CYS A 193 6.94 -3.50 -1.19
CA CYS A 193 7.94 -3.65 -0.14
C CYS A 193 8.00 -2.39 0.74
N ALA A 194 7.92 -2.56 2.06
CA ALA A 194 8.04 -1.48 3.05
C ALA A 194 9.30 -1.59 3.91
N GLY A 195 10.11 -2.64 3.71
CA GLY A 195 11.41 -2.84 4.37
C GLY A 195 11.52 -4.19 5.08
N TRP A 196 12.69 -4.45 5.64
CA TRP A 196 12.97 -5.67 6.40
C TRP A 196 12.50 -5.55 7.84
N VAL A 197 12.01 -6.65 8.42
CA VAL A 197 11.63 -6.69 9.84
C VAL A 197 12.85 -6.53 10.74
N ASP A 198 13.96 -7.16 10.37
CA ASP A 198 15.24 -7.07 11.07
C ASP A 198 16.44 -7.33 10.13
N ALA A 199 17.63 -7.44 10.71
CA ALA A 199 18.87 -7.61 9.96
C ALA A 199 19.02 -8.95 9.23
N SER A 200 18.26 -10.00 9.62
CA SER A 200 18.30 -11.34 9.00
C SER A 200 17.78 -11.34 7.57
N ARG A 201 16.90 -10.38 7.23
CA ARG A 201 16.16 -10.32 5.97
C ARG A 201 15.35 -11.59 5.67
N GLU A 202 14.87 -12.26 6.72
CA GLU A 202 13.98 -13.42 6.58
C GLU A 202 12.51 -13.00 6.48
N TRP A 203 12.15 -11.86 7.07
CA TRP A 203 10.80 -11.33 7.08
C TRP A 203 10.74 -9.93 6.49
N LEU A 204 9.69 -9.68 5.71
CA LEU A 204 9.47 -8.42 5.01
C LEU A 204 8.20 -7.74 5.53
N TYR A 205 8.26 -6.44 5.79
CA TYR A 205 7.08 -5.59 5.85
C TYR A 205 6.62 -5.23 4.44
N TYR A 206 5.33 -5.31 4.16
CA TYR A 206 4.78 -4.97 2.85
C TYR A 206 3.35 -4.44 2.93
N TYR A 207 2.98 -3.60 1.96
CA TYR A 207 1.60 -3.19 1.73
C TYR A 207 0.98 -3.97 0.57
N GLU A 208 -0.29 -4.30 0.72
CA GLU A 208 -1.12 -4.83 -0.37
C GLU A 208 -2.60 -4.54 -0.10
N THR A 209 -3.42 -4.64 -1.14
CA THR A 209 -4.86 -4.88 -1.07
C THR A 209 -5.15 -6.17 -1.85
N GLY A 210 -6.18 -6.93 -1.51
CA GLY A 210 -6.51 -8.20 -2.17
C GLY A 210 -6.11 -9.45 -1.38
N GLY A 211 -5.20 -9.36 -0.40
CA GLY A 211 -4.71 -10.50 0.39
C GLY A 211 -5.20 -10.53 1.83
N ALA A 212 -5.14 -11.69 2.47
CA ALA A 212 -5.47 -11.86 3.90
C ALA A 212 -4.55 -11.03 4.82
N PRO A 213 -5.02 -10.55 5.99
CA PRO A 213 -6.40 -10.64 6.48
C PRO A 213 -7.31 -9.54 5.90
N ASP A 214 -6.73 -8.45 5.41
CA ASP A 214 -7.45 -7.30 4.85
C ASP A 214 -7.72 -7.47 3.34
N TYR A 215 -8.59 -8.43 2.98
CA TYR A 215 -8.81 -8.79 1.57
C TYR A 215 -9.25 -7.62 0.69
N TRP A 216 -10.12 -6.75 1.19
CA TRP A 216 -10.66 -5.69 0.33
C TRP A 216 -10.27 -4.28 0.72
N LYS A 217 -9.14 -4.09 1.40
CA LYS A 217 -8.54 -2.77 1.57
C LYS A 217 -7.03 -2.83 1.70
N PRO A 218 -6.28 -1.76 1.38
CA PRO A 218 -4.85 -1.72 1.61
C PRO A 218 -4.49 -1.88 3.09
N GLY A 219 -3.57 -2.78 3.40
CA GLY A 219 -3.07 -3.02 4.76
C GLY A 219 -1.56 -3.26 4.80
N LEU A 220 -0.93 -2.89 5.93
CA LEU A 220 0.47 -3.19 6.22
C LEU A 220 0.57 -4.56 6.89
N LYS A 221 1.47 -5.41 6.38
CA LYS A 221 1.63 -6.80 6.80
C LYS A 221 3.10 -7.15 6.93
N GLN A 222 3.38 -8.29 7.55
CA GLN A 222 4.68 -8.94 7.53
C GLN A 222 4.57 -10.44 7.25
N ALA A 223 5.47 -10.98 6.44
CA ALA A 223 5.52 -12.39 6.09
C ALA A 223 6.95 -12.88 5.85
N PRO A 224 7.21 -14.21 5.94
CA PRO A 224 8.48 -14.80 5.55
C PRO A 224 8.74 -14.58 4.06
N LEU A 225 9.94 -14.11 3.70
CA LEU A 225 10.33 -13.86 2.31
C LEU A 225 10.24 -15.15 1.49
N ASP A 226 10.78 -16.25 1.98
CA ASP A 226 10.82 -17.52 1.24
C ASP A 226 9.41 -18.05 0.97
N ALA A 227 8.45 -17.82 1.87
CA ALA A 227 7.05 -18.19 1.66
C ALA A 227 6.41 -17.35 0.54
N LEU A 228 6.74 -16.06 0.43
CA LEU A 228 6.32 -15.23 -0.69
C LEU A 228 6.96 -15.73 -2.01
N LEU A 229 8.27 -15.98 -2.02
CA LEU A 229 8.96 -16.47 -3.22
C LEU A 229 8.40 -17.83 -3.70
N ALA A 230 8.03 -18.71 -2.78
CA ALA A 230 7.39 -20.00 -3.10
C ALA A 230 6.03 -19.85 -3.80
N LEU A 231 5.33 -18.71 -3.64
CA LEU A 231 4.10 -18.39 -4.39
C LEU A 231 4.39 -17.90 -5.82
N GLY A 232 5.65 -17.62 -6.15
CA GLY A 232 6.09 -17.20 -7.48
C GLY A 232 6.31 -15.70 -7.65
N TYR A 233 6.38 -14.91 -6.57
CA TYR A 233 6.66 -13.48 -6.67
C TYR A 233 8.09 -13.22 -7.19
N ALA A 234 8.20 -12.38 -8.22
CA ALA A 234 9.47 -11.87 -8.73
C ALA A 234 9.79 -10.50 -8.09
N PRO A 235 11.03 -10.26 -7.62
CA PRO A 235 11.42 -8.98 -7.05
C PRO A 235 11.72 -7.95 -8.15
N LEU A 236 11.03 -6.82 -8.11
CA LEU A 236 11.17 -5.75 -9.10
C LEU A 236 11.53 -4.43 -8.41
N ARG A 237 12.42 -3.64 -9.02
CA ARG A 237 12.69 -2.26 -8.63
C ARG A 237 12.12 -1.30 -9.65
N TYR A 238 11.23 -0.40 -9.22
CA TYR A 238 10.71 0.64 -10.11
C TYR A 238 11.84 1.56 -10.57
N LYS A 239 11.95 1.80 -11.89
CA LYS A 239 13.04 2.60 -12.48
C LYS A 239 13.08 4.03 -11.96
N GLY A 240 11.91 4.62 -11.65
CA GLY A 240 11.79 5.98 -11.12
C GLY A 240 11.88 6.08 -9.58
N MET A 241 12.20 4.98 -8.89
CA MET A 241 12.40 4.97 -7.44
C MET A 241 13.77 5.56 -7.11
N ALA A 242 13.78 6.66 -6.37
CA ALA A 242 15.01 7.17 -5.78
C ALA A 242 15.55 6.13 -4.78
N HIS A 243 16.85 5.88 -4.80
CA HIS A 243 17.44 4.82 -3.99
C HIS A 243 18.59 5.32 -3.14
N GLU A 244 18.78 4.64 -2.02
CA GLU A 244 19.95 4.78 -1.18
C GLU A 244 21.02 3.80 -1.67
N VAL A 245 22.28 4.26 -1.73
CA VAL A 245 23.41 3.34 -1.88
C VAL A 245 23.63 2.66 -0.53
N VAL A 246 23.12 1.44 -0.38
CA VAL A 246 23.25 0.67 0.85
C VAL A 246 24.60 -0.03 0.86
N PRO A 247 25.53 0.30 1.79
CA PRO A 247 26.80 -0.39 1.88
C PRO A 247 26.61 -1.88 2.18
N GLY A 248 27.54 -2.72 1.71
CA GLY A 248 27.51 -4.16 1.97
C GLY A 248 27.34 -4.47 3.47
N GLY A 249 26.40 -5.36 3.80
CA GLY A 249 26.08 -5.75 5.17
C GLY A 249 25.20 -4.77 5.97
N LYS A 250 24.81 -3.62 5.40
CA LYS A 250 23.85 -2.69 6.05
C LYS A 250 22.44 -2.89 5.53
N GLN A 251 21.45 -2.43 6.30
CA GLN A 251 20.06 -2.39 5.85
C GLN A 251 19.74 -1.05 5.17
N PRO A 252 18.82 -1.02 4.21
CA PRO A 252 18.24 0.23 3.73
C PRO A 252 17.63 1.00 4.89
N ARG A 253 17.58 2.32 4.79
CA ARG A 253 16.96 3.13 5.83
C ARG A 253 15.51 2.71 6.07
N GLU A 254 15.17 2.60 7.34
CA GLU A 254 13.80 2.38 7.80
C GLU A 254 12.91 3.60 7.47
N VAL A 255 11.80 3.33 6.78
CA VAL A 255 10.78 4.33 6.39
C VAL A 255 9.47 4.17 7.16
N LEU A 256 9.30 3.05 7.86
CA LEU A 256 8.14 2.79 8.71
C LEU A 256 8.36 3.32 10.12
N THR A 257 7.32 3.93 10.70
CA THR A 257 7.34 4.31 12.10
C THR A 257 7.25 3.09 13.00
N ARG A 258 7.68 3.21 14.27
CA ARG A 258 7.50 2.14 15.27
C ARG A 258 6.03 1.75 15.42
N ALA A 259 5.12 2.73 15.40
CA ALA A 259 3.68 2.51 15.49
C ALA A 259 3.13 1.72 14.30
N ALA A 260 3.55 2.05 13.08
CA ALA A 260 3.16 1.30 11.88
C ALA A 260 3.61 -0.17 11.98
N LYS A 261 4.87 -0.40 12.36
CA LYS A 261 5.40 -1.76 12.54
C LYS A 261 4.63 -2.56 13.58
N SER A 262 4.32 -1.96 14.73
CA SER A 262 3.55 -2.64 15.78
C SER A 262 2.11 -2.98 15.38
N ALA A 263 1.56 -2.28 14.38
CA ALA A 263 0.22 -2.53 13.86
C ALA A 263 0.21 -3.47 12.63
N ALA A 264 1.38 -3.86 12.11
CA ALA A 264 1.47 -4.70 10.93
C ALA A 264 0.92 -6.10 11.20
N ALA A 265 0.03 -6.59 10.34
CA ALA A 265 -0.54 -7.93 10.50
C ALA A 265 0.53 -9.00 10.25
N VAL A 266 0.61 -10.01 11.11
CA VAL A 266 1.55 -11.13 10.95
C VAL A 266 0.92 -12.22 10.09
N VAL A 267 1.53 -12.51 8.93
CA VAL A 267 1.05 -13.51 7.97
C VAL A 267 2.12 -14.59 7.81
N THR A 268 2.05 -15.63 8.65
CA THR A 268 3.02 -16.74 8.64
C THR A 268 2.93 -17.61 7.40
N HIS A 269 1.74 -17.71 6.80
CA HIS A 269 1.45 -18.51 5.61
C HIS A 269 0.75 -17.63 4.57
N PRO A 270 1.50 -16.77 3.86
CA PRO A 270 0.92 -15.91 2.85
C PRO A 270 0.27 -16.72 1.73
N THR A 271 -0.77 -16.15 1.13
CA THR A 271 -1.43 -16.68 -0.07
C THR A 271 -1.37 -15.61 -1.16
N ILE A 272 -1.63 -16.00 -2.40
CA ILE A 272 -1.76 -15.01 -3.48
C ILE A 272 -3.07 -14.25 -3.27
N GLY A 273 -2.97 -12.92 -3.20
CA GLY A 273 -4.13 -12.03 -3.10
C GLY A 273 -4.97 -12.00 -4.37
N GLU A 274 -6.06 -11.23 -4.31
CA GLU A 274 -6.91 -10.93 -5.45
C GLU A 274 -6.25 -9.90 -6.39
N PRO A 275 -6.32 -10.11 -7.73
CA PRO A 275 -5.57 -9.31 -8.73
C PRO A 275 -5.88 -7.82 -8.82
#